data_AF-A0A1F5SUB7-F1
#
_entry.id   AF-A0A1F5SUB7-F1
#
_cell.length_a   1.000
_cell.length_b   1.000
_cell.length_c   1.000
_cell.angle_alpha   90.00
_cell.angle_beta   90.00
_cell.angle_gamma   90.00
#
_symmetry.space_group_name_H-M   'P 1'
#
loop_
_entity.id
_entity.type
_entity.pdbx_description
1 polymer ?
#
loop_
_entity_poly.entity_id
_entity_poly.type
_entity_poly.pdbx_seq_one_letter_code
_entity_poly.pdbx_strand_id
1 'polypeptide(L)' 'MLIKLTIDRLEGNKAVLITQDGQAVVWPKNKLPAGLREGSALSFNIAEESERELKDKQTAKDIINEIINQP' A
#
# COMPACT_ATOMS: atom_id res chain seq x y z
N MET A 1 11.55 6.18 -0.05
CA MET A 1 12.33 5.09 0.61
C MET A 1 12.13 3.82 -0.18
N LEU A 2 13.21 3.10 -0.52
CA LEU A 2 13.14 1.83 -1.25
C LEU A 2 13.47 0.67 -0.30
N ILE A 3 12.59 -0.34 -0.24
CA ILE A 3 12.74 -1.53 0.60
C ILE A 3 12.78 -2.76 -0.29
N LYS A 4 13.79 -3.61 -0.10
CA LYS A 4 13.89 -4.90 -0.79
C LYS A 4 13.27 -6.01 0.05
N LEU A 5 12.42 -6.82 -0.57
CA LEU A 5 11.72 -7.91 0.10
C LEU A 5 11.78 -9.17 -0.75
N THR A 6 11.59 -10.32 -0.11
CA THR A 6 11.45 -11.63 -0.76
C THR A 6 10.14 -12.26 -0.34
N ILE A 7 9.43 -12.90 -1.27
CA ILE A 7 8.25 -13.70 -0.92
C ILE A 7 8.72 -14.94 -0.14
N ASP A 8 8.39 -15.03 1.14
CA ASP A 8 8.62 -16.24 1.94
C ASP A 8 7.58 -17.31 1.59
N ARG A 9 6.30 -16.93 1.63
CA ARG A 9 5.19 -17.84 1.32
C ARG A 9 3.96 -17.15 0.73
N LEU A 10 3.18 -17.92 -0.01
CA LEU A 10 1.87 -17.50 -0.55
C LEU A 10 0.74 -18.32 0.08
N GLU A 11 -0.02 -17.71 0.99
CA GLU A 11 -1.09 -18.36 1.74
C GLU A 11 -2.47 -17.81 1.35
N GLY A 12 -3.24 -18.60 0.60
CA GLY A 12 -4.58 -18.19 0.15
C GLY A 12 -4.55 -16.88 -0.66
N ASN A 13 -5.17 -15.82 -0.10
CA ASN A 13 -5.23 -14.48 -0.71
C ASN A 13 -4.17 -13.50 -0.18
N LYS A 14 -3.17 -13.99 0.57
CA LYS A 14 -2.11 -13.18 1.15
C LYS A 14 -0.73 -13.72 0.75
N ALA A 15 0.25 -12.84 0.79
CA ALA A 15 1.67 -13.16 0.66
C ALA A 15 2.39 -12.68 1.93
N VAL A 16 3.30 -13.49 2.45
CA VAL A 16 4.22 -13.07 3.50
C VAL A 16 5.53 -12.71 2.82
N LEU A 17 5.94 -11.45 2.98
CA LEU A 17 7.16 -10.90 2.44
C LEU A 17 8.15 -10.71 3.59
N ILE A 18 9.41 -11.07 3.38
CA ILE A 18 10.47 -10.88 4.36
C ILE A 18 11.44 -9.81 3.84
N THR A 19 11.71 -8.80 4.66
CA THR A 19 12.70 -7.77 4.39
C THR A 19 14.12 -8.29 4.66
N GLN A 20 15.14 -7.55 4.20
CA GLN A 20 16.53 -7.96 4.42
C GLN A 20 16.95 -8.01 5.90
N ASP A 21 16.31 -7.22 6.77
CA ASP A 21 16.49 -7.23 8.22
C ASP A 21 15.63 -8.28 8.94
N GLY A 22 14.93 -9.14 8.19
CA GLY A 22 14.18 -10.28 8.73
C GLY A 22 12.77 -9.95 9.22
N GLN A 23 12.26 -8.74 8.96
CA GLN A 23 10.89 -8.39 9.31
C GLN A 23 9.89 -8.94 8.30
N ALA A 24 8.69 -9.28 8.79
CA ALA A 24 7.62 -9.83 7.99
C ALA A 24 6.56 -8.77 7.64
N VAL A 25 6.18 -8.72 6.37
CA VAL A 25 5.10 -7.88 5.84
C VAL A 25 4.05 -8.79 5.21
N VAL A 26 2.82 -8.74 5.72
CA VAL A 26 1.69 -9.46 5.13
C VAL A 26 1.04 -8.55 4.08
N TRP A 27 1.10 -8.96 2.82
CA TRP A 27 0.61 -8.19 1.69
C TRP A 27 -0.51 -8.94 0.94
N PRO A 28 -1.55 -8.24 0.46
CA PRO A 28 -2.62 -8.90 -0.29
C PRO A 28 -2.12 -9.37 -1.67
N LYS A 29 -2.46 -10.61 -2.03
CA LYS A 29 -1.96 -11.26 -3.26
C LYS A 29 -2.46 -10.58 -4.53
N ASN A 30 -3.66 -10.00 -4.51
CA ASN A 30 -4.24 -9.26 -5.64
C ASN A 30 -3.55 -7.90 -5.91
N LYS A 31 -2.65 -7.46 -5.03
CA LYS A 31 -1.83 -6.25 -5.22
C LYS A 31 -0.38 -6.60 -5.59
N LEU A 32 -0.07 -7.87 -5.86
CA LEU A 32 1.21 -8.29 -6.36
C LEU A 32 1.19 -8.40 -7.89
N PRO A 33 2.33 -8.15 -8.56
CA PRO A 33 2.52 -8.51 -9.96
C PRO A 33 2.17 -9.98 -10.24
N ALA A 34 1.60 -10.24 -11.41
CA ALA A 34 1.30 -11.60 -11.84
C ALA A 34 2.59 -12.42 -12.03
N GLY A 35 2.50 -13.73 -11.77
CA GLY A 35 3.61 -14.67 -12.02
C GLY A 35 4.68 -14.74 -10.93
N LEU A 36 4.50 -14.05 -9.82
CA LEU A 36 5.40 -14.15 -8.67
C LEU A 36 5.18 -15.45 -7.90
N ARG A 37 6.27 -16.01 -7.36
CA ARG A 37 6.30 -17.25 -6.58
C ARG A 37 7.10 -17.08 -5.30
N GLU A 38 7.05 -18.08 -4.42
CA GLU A 38 7.93 -18.13 -3.26
C GLU A 38 9.40 -18.03 -3.68
N GLY A 39 10.17 -17.25 -2.93
CA GLY A 39 11.54 -16.85 -3.27
C GLY A 39 11.67 -15.68 -4.25
N SER A 40 10.59 -15.16 -4.84
CA SER A 40 10.67 -13.98 -5.71
C SER A 40 11.09 -12.72 -4.94
N ALA A 41 12.02 -11.95 -5.50
CA ALA A 41 12.45 -10.67 -4.94
C ALA A 41 11.62 -9.50 -5.49
N LEU A 42 11.32 -8.53 -4.63
CA LEU A 42 10.48 -7.37 -4.88
C LEU A 42 11.14 -6.13 -4.31
N SER A 43 10.81 -4.97 -4.89
CA SER A 43 11.19 -3.67 -4.35
C SER A 43 9.94 -2.85 -4.07
N PHE A 44 9.72 -2.46 -2.83
CA PHE A 44 8.67 -1.52 -2.45
C PHE A 44 9.26 -0.12 -2.41
N ASN A 45 8.63 0.81 -3.14
CA ASN A 45 8.92 2.22 -3.01
C ASN A 45 7.85 2.86 -2.13
N ILE A 46 8.24 3.32 -0.95
CA ILE A 46 7.38 4.02 0.00
C ILE A 46 7.75 5.50 -0.07
N ALA A 47 6.80 6.33 -0.48
CA ALA A 47 6.95 7.77 -0.53
C ALA A 47 5.75 8.42 0.15
N GLU A 48 5.99 9.54 0.82
CA GLU A 48 4.93 10.42 1.30
C GLU A 48 4.30 11.13 0.10
N GLU A 49 2.96 11.17 0.05
CA GLU A 49 2.19 11.80 -1.03
C GLU A 49 1.42 13.00 -0.48
N SER A 50 2.15 13.99 0.04
CA SER A 50 1.59 15.15 0.75
C SER A 50 0.58 15.96 -0.09
N GLU A 51 0.78 16.05 -1.40
CA GLU A 51 -0.17 16.70 -2.31
C GLU A 51 -1.53 15.99 -2.36
N ARG A 52 -1.53 14.65 -2.35
CA ARG A 52 -2.77 13.88 -2.32
C ARG A 52 -3.48 14.02 -0.98
N GLU A 53 -2.75 13.99 0.12
CA GLU A 53 -3.33 14.22 1.45
C GLU A 53 -4.00 15.60 1.56
N LEU A 54 -3.37 16.64 1.01
CA LEU A 54 -3.95 17.99 0.98
C LEU A 54 -5.20 18.04 0.12
N LYS A 55 -5.19 17.39 -1.04
CA LYS A 55 -6.34 17.32 -1.95
C LYS A 55 -7.51 16.57 -1.32
N ASP A 56 -7.26 15.42 -0.71
CA ASP A 56 -8.30 14.63 -0.03
C ASP A 56 -8.90 15.40 1.16
N LYS A 57 -8.07 16.12 1.94
CA LYS A 57 -8.54 17.03 2.99
C LYS A 57 -9.40 18.17 2.45
N GLN A 58 -9.03 18.74 1.30
CA GLN A 58 -9.81 19.80 0.67
C GLN A 58 -11.16 19.27 0.17
N THR A 59 -11.17 18.14 -0.53
CA THR A 59 -12.41 17.49 -0.99
C THR A 59 -13.33 17.14 0.17
N ALA A 60 -12.81 16.62 1.28
CA ALA A 60 -13.61 16.36 2.47
C ALA A 60 -14.23 17.64 3.04
N LYS A 61 -13.48 18.75 3.10
CA LYS A 61 -13.99 20.05 3.53
C LYS A 61 -15.09 20.57 2.61
N ASP A 62 -14.91 20.44 1.30
CA ASP A 62 -15.85 20.93 0.30
C ASP A 62 -17.18 20.16 0.41
N ILE A 63 -17.16 18.83 0.54
CA ILE A 63 -18.36 18.01 0.78
C ILE A 63 -19.09 18.44 2.06
N ILE A 64 -18.35 18.67 3.15
CA ILE A 64 -18.94 19.10 4.43
C ILE A 64 -19.61 20.47 4.27
N ASN A 65 -18.97 21.41 3.57
CA ASN A 65 -19.54 22.73 3.31
C ASN A 65 -20.79 22.67 2.44
N GLU A 66 -20.86 21.76 1.47
CA GLU A 66 -22.06 21.54 0.65
C GLU A 66 -23.24 20.98 1.47
N ILE A 67 -22.99 20.10 2.45
CA ILE A 67 -24.02 19.54 3.32
C ILE A 67 -24.55 20.58 4.32
N ILE A 68 -23.65 21.37 4.91
CA ILE A 68 -23.99 22.34 5.96
C ILE A 68 -24.68 23.59 5.39
N ASN A 69 -24.35 23.98 4.16
CA ASN A 69 -24.93 25.18 3.51
C ASN A 69 -26.16 24.87 2.64
N GLN A 70 -26.86 23.76 2.87
CA GLN A 70 -28.18 23.56 2.27
C GLN A 70 -29.22 24.42 3.01
N PRO A 71 -30.02 25.25 2.30
CA PRO A 71 -31.05 26.09 2.90
C PRO A 71 -32.23 25.29 3.46
#